data_AF-A0A8T6ILC2-F1
#
_entry.id   AF-A0A8T6ILC2-F1
#
_cell.length_a   1.000
_cell.length_b   1.000
_cell.length_c   1.000
_cell.angle_alpha   90.00
_cell.angle_beta   90.00
_cell.angle_gamma   90.00
#
_symmetry.space_group_name_H-M   'P 1'
#
loop_
_entity.id
_entity.type
_entity.pdbx_description
1 polymer ?
#
loop_
_entity_poly.entity_id
_entity_poly.type
_entity_poly.pdbx_seq_one_letter_code
_entity_poly.pdbx_strand_id
1 'polypeptide(L)'
;MQNEIAAAIDENPFLLFSYNPQEKSDIFDDVLAAIQANHNRCETLVDTEDVFVERYIVDMLRCDHEYQPILYENGIKIVDRFGSFDSDRQAVRVVTGWEVADEAQLEEYNVSIQILTPDWQMVRQARDRHLYNKILKWYVTELSTTGLPPGDYRVVVILYDRYNSSNKVAGVDATTGEVGTILPILHFTIEA
;
A
#
# COMPACT_ATOMS: atom_id res chain seq x y z
N MET A 1 -21.59 14.03 3.28
CA MET A 1 -21.53 13.00 4.34
C MET A 1 -21.21 11.61 3.81
N GLN A 2 -22.13 10.86 3.17
CA GLN A 2 -21.83 9.48 2.69
C GLN A 2 -20.60 9.42 1.75
N ASN A 3 -20.47 10.35 0.79
CA ASN A 3 -19.31 10.41 -0.11
C ASN A 3 -17.99 10.81 0.59
N GLU A 4 -18.06 11.56 1.69
CA GLU A 4 -16.86 11.99 2.45
C GLU A 4 -16.37 10.86 3.35
N ILE A 5 -17.30 10.12 3.96
CA ILE A 5 -17.00 8.93 4.77
C ILE A 5 -16.40 7.83 3.88
N ALA A 6 -17.00 7.54 2.72
CA ALA A 6 -16.45 6.59 1.78
C ALA A 6 -15.05 7.00 1.29
N ALA A 7 -14.86 8.29 0.97
CA ALA A 7 -13.54 8.79 0.57
C ALA A 7 -12.48 8.65 1.67
N ALA A 8 -12.85 8.88 2.94
CA ALA A 8 -11.96 8.72 4.08
C ALA A 8 -11.66 7.23 4.38
N ILE A 9 -12.65 6.34 4.20
CA ILE A 9 -12.48 4.88 4.33
C ILE A 9 -11.47 4.37 3.30
N ASP A 10 -11.64 4.76 2.03
CA ASP A 10 -10.77 4.33 0.92
C ASP A 10 -9.34 4.90 1.04
N GLU A 11 -9.15 5.95 1.84
CA GLU A 11 -7.85 6.56 2.10
C GLU A 11 -7.02 5.82 3.16
N ASN A 12 -7.57 4.79 3.82
CA ASN A 12 -6.91 4.09 4.91
C ASN A 12 -6.99 2.57 4.69
N PRO A 13 -5.88 1.80 4.72
CA PRO A 13 -5.95 0.36 4.54
C PRO A 13 -6.33 -0.35 5.83
N PHE A 14 -6.35 0.38 6.93
CA PHE A 14 -6.67 -0.08 8.27
C PHE A 14 -7.64 0.92 8.86
N LEU A 15 -8.74 0.40 9.37
CA LEU A 15 -9.78 1.20 10.01
C LEU A 15 -10.04 0.60 11.38
N LEU A 16 -10.10 1.47 12.38
CA LEU A 16 -10.64 1.14 13.68
C LEU A 16 -12.06 1.69 13.73
N PHE A 17 -13.03 0.80 13.76
CA PHE A 17 -14.43 1.17 13.90
C PHE A 17 -14.83 1.01 15.36
N SER A 18 -15.02 2.15 16.03
CA SER A 18 -15.38 2.24 17.44
C SER A 18 -16.82 2.73 17.58
N TYR A 19 -17.62 2.04 18.39
CA TYR A 19 -19.02 2.40 18.64
C TYR A 19 -19.50 1.90 20.01
N ASN A 20 -20.56 2.52 20.54
CA ASN A 20 -21.25 2.04 21.73
C ASN A 20 -22.34 1.01 21.31
N PRO A 21 -22.31 -0.25 21.78
CA PRO A 21 -23.32 -1.26 21.44
C PRO A 21 -24.75 -0.89 21.84
N GLN A 22 -24.92 -0.13 22.93
CA GLN A 22 -26.22 0.29 23.45
C GLN A 22 -26.76 1.54 22.75
N GLU A 23 -25.88 2.33 22.15
CA GLU A 23 -26.20 3.64 21.55
C GLU A 23 -25.75 3.70 20.09
N LYS A 24 -26.18 2.72 19.27
CA LYS A 24 -25.91 2.75 17.83
C LYS A 24 -26.58 3.97 17.20
N SER A 25 -25.79 4.84 16.58
CA SER A 25 -26.31 5.99 15.83
C SER A 25 -27.11 5.54 14.61
N ASP A 26 -28.02 6.39 14.12
CA ASP A 26 -28.82 6.13 12.92
C ASP A 26 -27.98 5.90 11.64
N ILE A 27 -26.70 6.31 11.63
CA ILE A 27 -25.77 6.12 10.50
C ILE A 27 -24.88 4.87 10.64
N PHE A 28 -25.04 4.08 11.71
CA PHE A 28 -24.14 2.97 12.02
C PHE A 28 -24.07 1.95 10.89
N ASP A 29 -25.22 1.49 10.39
CA ASP A 29 -25.29 0.48 9.34
C ASP A 29 -24.75 1.01 8.00
N ASP A 30 -24.96 2.29 7.70
CA ASP A 30 -24.41 2.95 6.52
C ASP A 30 -22.88 3.01 6.55
N VAL A 31 -22.30 3.38 7.70
CA VAL A 31 -20.84 3.42 7.87
C VAL A 31 -20.26 2.02 7.82
N LEU A 32 -20.87 1.05 8.50
CA LEU A 32 -20.43 -0.33 8.50
C LEU A 32 -20.46 -0.93 7.09
N ALA A 33 -21.55 -0.71 6.34
CA ALA A 33 -21.66 -1.14 4.95
C ALA A 33 -20.60 -0.49 4.05
N ALA A 34 -20.29 0.79 4.27
CA ALA A 34 -19.24 1.48 3.53
C ALA A 34 -17.84 0.90 3.83
N ILE A 35 -17.55 0.56 5.09
CA ILE A 35 -16.29 -0.11 5.47
C ILE A 35 -16.22 -1.50 4.82
N GLN A 36 -17.27 -2.29 4.96
CA GLN A 36 -17.32 -3.67 4.46
C GLN A 36 -17.38 -3.78 2.92
N ALA A 37 -17.54 -2.67 2.21
CA ALA A 37 -17.48 -2.66 0.75
C ALA A 37 -16.08 -2.95 0.21
N ASN A 38 -15.04 -2.54 0.94
CA ASN A 38 -13.64 -2.63 0.51
C ASN A 38 -12.70 -3.20 1.61
N HIS A 39 -13.20 -3.45 2.82
CA HIS A 39 -12.42 -3.91 3.96
C HIS A 39 -13.02 -5.14 4.65
N ASN A 40 -12.13 -6.05 5.02
CA ASN A 40 -12.40 -7.28 5.72
C ASN A 40 -12.22 -7.03 7.22
N ARG A 41 -13.18 -7.54 8.00
CA ARG A 41 -13.06 -7.54 9.46
C ARG A 41 -11.95 -8.50 9.89
N CYS A 42 -11.04 -8.02 10.73
CA CYS A 42 -9.95 -8.82 11.27
C CYS A 42 -10.23 -9.36 12.66
N GLU A 43 -10.40 -8.46 13.62
CA GLU A 43 -10.48 -8.80 15.03
C GLU A 43 -11.31 -7.77 15.79
N THR A 44 -11.82 -8.17 16.95
CA THR A 44 -12.36 -7.26 17.95
C THR A 44 -11.23 -6.93 18.92
N LEU A 45 -10.87 -5.66 19.02
CA LEU A 45 -9.81 -5.16 19.92
C LEU A 45 -10.36 -4.84 21.30
N VAL A 46 -11.61 -4.36 21.37
CA VAL A 46 -12.30 -4.01 22.61
C VAL A 46 -13.73 -4.53 22.52
N ASP A 47 -14.16 -5.23 23.57
CA ASP A 47 -15.51 -5.76 23.72
C ASP A 47 -15.99 -5.49 25.15
N THR A 48 -16.69 -4.38 25.35
CA THR A 48 -17.32 -4.00 26.61
C THR A 48 -18.76 -3.54 26.38
N GLU A 49 -19.54 -3.37 27.46
CA GLU A 49 -20.92 -2.89 27.36
C GLU A 49 -21.02 -1.48 26.77
N ASP A 50 -20.01 -0.63 26.99
CA ASP A 50 -20.01 0.79 26.61
C ASP A 50 -19.26 1.05 25.30
N VAL A 51 -18.31 0.19 24.93
CA VAL A 51 -17.42 0.39 23.79
C VAL A 51 -17.10 -0.93 23.11
N PHE A 52 -17.28 -0.94 21.80
CA PHE A 52 -16.85 -2.00 20.91
C PHE A 52 -15.92 -1.42 19.85
N VAL A 53 -14.75 -2.02 19.68
CA VAL A 53 -13.75 -1.60 18.68
C VAL A 53 -13.38 -2.79 17.81
N GLU A 54 -13.63 -2.65 16.52
CA GLU A 54 -13.25 -3.63 15.51
C GLU A 54 -12.17 -3.07 14.60
N ARG A 55 -11.24 -3.95 14.22
CA ARG A 55 -10.24 -3.66 13.20
C ARG A 55 -10.71 -4.20 11.86
N TYR A 56 -10.71 -3.32 10.87
CA TYR A 56 -10.94 -3.65 9.46
C TYR A 56 -9.67 -3.37 8.67
N ILE A 57 -9.44 -4.19 7.65
CA ILE A 57 -8.29 -4.07 6.76
C ILE A 57 -8.77 -4.16 5.32
N VAL A 58 -8.18 -3.41 4.39
CA VAL A 58 -8.59 -3.48 2.98
C VAL A 58 -8.53 -4.95 2.51
N ASP A 59 -9.53 -5.43 1.77
CA ASP A 59 -9.82 -6.86 1.57
C ASP A 59 -8.66 -7.72 1.06
N MET A 60 -7.67 -7.06 0.46
CA MET A 60 -6.50 -7.67 -0.15
C MET A 60 -5.34 -7.88 0.82
N LEU A 61 -5.42 -7.29 2.02
CA LEU A 61 -4.47 -7.49 3.08
C LEU A 61 -4.90 -8.62 3.99
N ARG A 62 -3.90 -9.38 4.45
CA ARG A 62 -4.12 -10.30 5.55
C ARG A 62 -4.16 -9.53 6.85
N CYS A 63 -5.01 -9.96 7.77
CA CYS A 63 -5.15 -9.35 9.08
C CYS A 63 -3.87 -9.38 9.93
N ASP A 64 -2.99 -10.35 9.68
CA ASP A 64 -1.68 -10.50 10.30
C ASP A 64 -0.55 -9.78 9.53
N HIS A 65 -0.89 -8.91 8.57
CA HIS A 65 0.11 -8.12 7.84
C HIS A 65 0.86 -7.18 8.78
N GLU A 66 2.17 -7.33 8.83
CA GLU A 66 3.08 -6.44 9.52
C GLU A 66 3.51 -5.31 8.57
N TYR A 67 3.47 -4.07 9.07
CA TYR A 67 3.90 -2.91 8.30
C TYR A 67 5.36 -3.04 7.87
N GLN A 68 5.62 -2.73 6.60
CA GLN A 68 6.96 -2.73 6.01
C GLN A 68 7.32 -1.31 5.54
N PRO A 69 7.56 -0.38 6.47
CA PRO A 69 7.89 0.99 6.12
C PRO A 69 9.30 1.11 5.55
N ILE A 70 9.49 2.08 4.64
CA ILE A 70 10.80 2.51 4.16
C ILE A 70 10.99 3.96 4.54
N LEU A 71 12.11 4.26 5.18
CA LEU A 71 12.48 5.60 5.60
C LEU A 71 13.56 6.13 4.66
N TYR A 72 13.37 7.35 4.17
CA TYR A 72 14.37 8.05 3.36
C TYR A 72 14.92 9.24 4.15
N GLU A 73 16.22 9.52 4.01
CA GLU A 73 16.88 10.62 4.75
C GLU A 73 16.30 12.00 4.41
N ASN A 74 15.73 12.14 3.22
CA ASN A 74 15.05 13.35 2.80
C ASN A 74 13.70 13.54 3.51
N GLY A 75 13.21 12.63 4.35
CA GLY A 75 11.93 12.80 5.05
C GLY A 75 10.72 12.30 4.27
N ILE A 76 10.94 11.65 3.12
CA ILE A 76 9.93 10.78 2.51
C ILE A 76 9.88 9.47 3.28
N LYS A 77 8.69 8.92 3.44
CA LYS A 77 8.45 7.61 4.03
C LYS A 77 7.47 6.84 3.16
N ILE A 78 7.82 5.62 2.77
CA ILE A 78 6.80 4.64 2.38
C ILE A 78 6.23 4.09 3.68
N VAL A 79 4.95 4.35 3.92
CA VAL A 79 4.25 3.96 5.15
C VAL A 79 4.11 2.44 5.21
N ASP A 80 3.78 1.85 4.07
CA ASP A 80 3.71 0.40 3.90
C ASP A 80 3.77 0.03 2.42
N ARG A 81 4.06 -1.23 2.15
CA ARG A 81 4.11 -1.80 0.81
C ARG A 81 3.78 -3.28 0.87
N PHE A 82 2.91 -3.72 -0.02
CA PHE A 82 2.60 -5.13 -0.17
C PHE A 82 2.08 -5.39 -1.57
N GLY A 83 2.13 -6.66 -1.97
CA GLY A 83 1.59 -7.08 -3.24
C GLY A 83 1.14 -8.52 -3.19
N SER A 84 0.30 -8.88 -4.14
CA SER A 84 -0.12 -10.26 -4.39
C SER A 84 0.00 -10.56 -5.88
N PHE A 85 0.31 -11.80 -6.19
CA PHE A 85 0.28 -12.32 -7.55
C PHE A 85 -0.95 -13.22 -7.71
N ASP A 86 -1.76 -12.94 -8.72
CA ASP A 86 -2.92 -13.72 -9.13
C ASP A 86 -2.58 -14.41 -10.46
N SER A 87 -2.35 -15.72 -10.40
CA SER A 87 -2.01 -16.54 -11.57
C SER A 87 -3.16 -16.66 -12.56
N ASP A 88 -4.41 -16.64 -12.09
CA ASP A 88 -5.59 -16.79 -12.93
C ASP A 88 -5.83 -15.51 -13.74
N ARG A 89 -5.64 -14.36 -13.10
CA ARG A 89 -5.73 -13.04 -13.76
C ARG A 89 -4.45 -12.63 -14.47
N GLN A 90 -3.35 -13.38 -14.30
CA GLN A 90 -2.03 -13.05 -14.83
C GLN A 90 -1.63 -11.61 -14.45
N ALA A 91 -1.82 -11.24 -13.19
CA ALA A 91 -1.57 -9.88 -12.71
C ALA A 91 -0.92 -9.87 -11.33
N VAL A 92 -0.01 -8.92 -11.13
CA VAL A 92 0.49 -8.54 -9.82
C VAL A 92 -0.27 -7.30 -9.39
N ARG A 93 -0.94 -7.36 -8.24
CA ARG A 93 -1.52 -6.19 -7.61
C ARG A 93 -0.59 -5.69 -6.52
N VAL A 94 -0.31 -4.40 -6.52
CA VAL A 94 0.56 -3.73 -5.55
C VAL A 94 -0.24 -2.64 -4.87
N VAL A 95 -0.03 -2.54 -3.56
CA VAL A 95 -0.60 -1.48 -2.74
C VAL A 95 0.53 -0.89 -1.91
N THR A 96 0.65 0.43 -1.94
CA THR A 96 1.65 1.14 -1.16
C THR A 96 1.13 2.53 -0.79
N GLY A 97 1.57 3.03 0.35
CA GLY A 97 1.24 4.37 0.84
C GLY A 97 2.53 5.10 1.17
N TRP A 98 2.50 6.42 1.08
CA TRP A 98 3.67 7.23 1.40
C TRP A 98 3.26 8.54 2.06
N GLU A 99 4.19 9.05 2.84
CA GLU A 99 4.11 10.27 3.62
C GLU A 99 5.33 11.12 3.27
N VAL A 100 5.12 12.43 3.15
CA VAL A 100 6.20 13.38 2.88
C VAL A 100 6.23 14.40 4.01
N ALA A 101 7.37 14.54 4.68
CA ALA A 101 7.50 15.44 5.83
C ALA A 101 7.33 16.93 5.45
N ASP A 102 7.86 17.33 4.29
CA ASP A 102 7.84 18.69 3.78
C ASP A 102 7.20 18.76 2.38
N GLU A 103 6.21 19.63 2.21
CA GLU A 103 5.50 19.82 0.94
C GLU A 103 6.41 20.33 -0.18
N ALA A 104 7.52 21.03 0.14
CA ALA A 104 8.50 21.46 -0.86
C ALA A 104 9.12 20.28 -1.63
N GLN A 105 9.14 19.08 -1.02
CA GLN A 105 9.74 17.89 -1.60
C GLN A 105 8.81 17.16 -2.56
N LEU A 106 7.52 17.48 -2.56
CA LEU A 106 6.53 16.82 -3.42
C LEU A 106 6.95 16.91 -4.89
N GLU A 107 7.38 18.10 -5.33
CA GLU A 107 7.77 18.29 -6.72
C GLU A 107 9.12 17.68 -7.10
N GLU A 108 9.88 17.14 -6.16
CA GLU A 108 11.26 16.69 -6.37
C GLU A 108 11.39 15.18 -6.58
N TYR A 109 10.37 14.37 -6.25
CA TYR A 109 10.52 12.91 -6.25
C TYR A 109 9.38 12.16 -6.94
N ASN A 110 9.75 11.01 -7.51
CA ASN A 110 8.83 10.06 -8.13
C ASN A 110 8.98 8.68 -7.49
N VAL A 111 7.86 8.02 -7.25
CA VAL A 111 7.82 6.61 -6.85
C VAL A 111 7.51 5.76 -8.09
N SER A 112 8.34 4.74 -8.30
CA SER A 112 8.16 3.76 -9.36
C SER A 112 7.96 2.37 -8.77
N ILE A 113 7.01 1.62 -9.33
CA ILE A 113 6.81 0.20 -9.00
C ILE A 113 7.15 -0.60 -10.25
N GLN A 114 8.06 -1.56 -10.10
CA GLN A 114 8.62 -2.30 -11.22
C GLN A 114 8.59 -3.81 -10.94
N ILE A 115 8.40 -4.60 -12.01
CA ILE A 115 8.67 -6.03 -12.01
C ILE A 115 10.05 -6.23 -12.62
N LEU A 116 10.92 -6.86 -11.86
CA LEU A 116 12.29 -7.19 -12.23
C LEU A 116 12.45 -8.71 -12.34
N THR A 117 13.30 -9.13 -13.27
CA THR A 117 13.82 -10.50 -13.36
C THR A 117 14.90 -10.75 -12.29
N PRO A 118 15.38 -12.00 -12.11
CA PRO A 118 16.42 -12.31 -11.12
C PRO A 118 17.76 -11.61 -11.37
N ASP A 119 18.05 -11.24 -12.62
CA ASP A 119 19.20 -10.45 -13.05
C ASP A 119 18.93 -8.93 -13.05
N TRP A 120 17.87 -8.48 -12.36
CA TRP A 120 17.50 -7.08 -12.15
C TRP A 120 17.13 -6.32 -13.42
N GLN A 121 16.72 -7.01 -14.48
CA GLN A 121 16.16 -6.37 -15.68
C GLN A 121 14.68 -6.05 -15.47
N MET A 122 14.31 -4.81 -15.78
CA MET A 122 12.93 -4.38 -15.70
C MET A 122 12.13 -4.96 -16.88
N VAL A 123 11.06 -5.70 -16.56
CA VAL A 123 10.16 -6.29 -17.57
C VAL A 123 8.80 -5.61 -17.61
N ARG A 124 8.37 -5.01 -16.49
CA ARG A 124 7.15 -4.21 -16.39
C ARG A 124 7.35 -3.07 -15.39
N GLN A 125 6.62 -1.98 -15.61
CA GLN A 125 6.63 -0.81 -14.75
C GLN A 125 5.23 -0.21 -14.70
N ALA A 126 4.77 0.14 -13.50
CA ALA A 126 3.56 0.92 -13.32
C ALA A 126 3.87 2.37 -13.68
N ARG A 127 2.87 3.14 -14.11
CA ARG A 127 3.07 4.58 -14.36
C ARG A 127 3.69 5.23 -13.11
N ASP A 128 4.79 5.94 -13.31
CA ASP A 128 5.45 6.64 -12.22
C ASP A 128 4.49 7.60 -11.53
N ARG A 129 4.57 7.60 -10.20
CA ARG A 129 3.77 8.45 -9.34
C ARG A 129 4.64 9.57 -8.81
N HIS A 130 4.38 10.77 -9.32
CA HIS A 130 4.88 11.98 -8.71
C HIS A 130 4.21 12.17 -7.35
N LEU A 131 5.00 12.61 -6.37
CA LEU A 131 4.46 12.99 -5.08
C LEU A 131 3.80 14.37 -5.25
N TYR A 132 2.49 14.48 -4.98
CA TYR A 132 1.76 15.75 -5.18
C TYR A 132 1.09 16.27 -3.92
N ASN A 133 0.89 15.42 -2.90
CA ASN A 133 0.29 15.78 -1.63
C ASN A 133 1.08 15.17 -0.48
N LYS A 134 1.06 15.83 0.67
CA LYS A 134 1.77 15.44 1.91
C LYS A 134 1.42 14.04 2.40
N ILE A 135 0.15 13.68 2.31
CA ILE A 135 -0.40 12.35 2.60
C ILE A 135 -1.20 11.97 1.36
N LEU A 136 -0.77 10.92 0.66
CA LEU A 136 -1.45 10.45 -0.55
C LEU A 136 -2.33 9.25 -0.21
N LYS A 137 -3.49 9.18 -0.88
CA LYS A 137 -4.34 8.00 -0.87
C LYS A 137 -3.49 6.77 -1.22
N TRP A 138 -3.79 5.62 -0.62
CA TRP A 138 -3.13 4.37 -0.94
C TRP A 138 -3.11 4.15 -2.44
N TYR A 139 -1.90 3.98 -2.96
CA TYR A 139 -1.72 3.72 -4.35
C TYR A 139 -1.86 2.24 -4.61
N VAL A 140 -2.99 1.89 -5.23
CA VAL A 140 -3.26 0.57 -5.73
C VAL A 140 -2.97 0.55 -7.23
N THR A 141 -2.16 -0.40 -7.68
CA THR A 141 -1.85 -0.60 -9.09
C THR A 141 -1.82 -2.07 -9.44
N GLU A 142 -2.17 -2.39 -10.68
CA GLU A 142 -2.09 -3.73 -11.23
C GLU A 142 -1.11 -3.74 -12.41
N LEU A 143 -0.18 -4.69 -12.36
CA LEU A 143 0.85 -4.92 -13.36
C LEU A 143 0.52 -6.24 -14.06
N SER A 144 0.21 -6.17 -15.35
CA SER A 144 -0.02 -7.38 -16.15
C SER A 144 1.27 -8.18 -16.31
N THR A 145 1.20 -9.46 -16.00
CA THR A 145 2.25 -10.47 -16.23
C THR A 145 2.03 -11.25 -17.52
N THR A 146 0.98 -10.93 -18.28
CA THR A 146 0.68 -11.59 -19.55
C THR A 146 1.88 -11.51 -20.50
N GLY A 147 2.27 -12.66 -21.04
CA GLY A 147 3.39 -12.81 -21.98
C GLY A 147 4.77 -12.79 -21.34
N LEU A 148 4.87 -12.73 -20.00
CA LEU A 148 6.13 -13.00 -19.31
C LEU A 148 6.38 -14.52 -19.31
N PRO A 149 7.64 -14.97 -19.55
CA PRO A 149 7.96 -16.39 -19.51
C PRO A 149 7.87 -16.96 -18.08
N PRO A 150 7.74 -18.29 -17.92
CA PRO A 150 7.89 -18.94 -16.63
C PRO A 150 9.23 -18.59 -15.96
N GLY A 151 9.21 -18.41 -14.64
CA GLY A 151 10.39 -18.03 -13.86
C GLY A 151 10.08 -17.17 -12.64
N ASP A 152 11.14 -16.81 -11.93
CA ASP A 152 11.06 -15.99 -10.71
C ASP A 152 11.13 -14.50 -11.03
N TYR A 153 10.33 -13.72 -10.32
CA TYR A 153 10.23 -12.28 -10.48
C TYR A 153 10.19 -11.57 -9.14
N ARG A 154 10.60 -10.31 -9.15
CA ARG A 154 10.58 -9.42 -7.99
C ARG A 154 9.79 -8.18 -8.31
N VAL A 155 8.88 -7.82 -7.43
CA VAL A 155 8.18 -6.55 -7.45
C VAL A 155 8.89 -5.64 -6.47
N VAL A 156 9.27 -4.46 -6.93
CA VAL A 156 10.06 -3.52 -6.14
C VAL A 156 9.43 -2.14 -6.16
N VAL A 157 9.71 -1.36 -5.11
CA VAL A 157 9.45 0.08 -5.07
C VAL A 157 10.78 0.82 -5.12
N ILE A 158 10.82 1.89 -5.92
CA ILE A 158 12.00 2.72 -6.11
C ILE A 158 11.60 4.19 -6.02
N LEU A 159 12.32 4.96 -5.21
CA LEU A 159 12.20 6.41 -5.16
C LEU A 159 13.28 7.03 -6.07
N TYR A 160 12.86 7.93 -6.95
CA TYR A 160 13.72 8.64 -7.87
C TYR A 160 13.69 10.14 -7.59
N ASP A 161 14.83 10.78 -7.76
CA ASP A 161 14.89 12.23 -7.97
C ASP A 161 14.24 12.55 -9.32
N ARG A 162 13.28 13.48 -9.34
CA ARG A 162 12.52 13.84 -10.53
C ARG A 162 13.38 14.54 -11.57
N TYR A 163 14.33 15.38 -11.15
CA TYR A 163 15.19 16.13 -12.06
C TYR A 163 16.22 15.23 -12.75
N ASN A 164 16.53 14.10 -12.11
CA ASN A 164 17.34 13.05 -12.70
C ASN A 164 16.73 11.69 -12.40
N SER A 165 15.81 11.23 -13.26
CA SER A 165 15.12 9.94 -13.12
C SER A 165 16.03 8.70 -13.18
N SER A 166 17.35 8.87 -13.40
CA SER A 166 18.33 7.80 -13.22
C SER A 166 18.90 7.73 -11.79
N ASN A 167 18.74 8.80 -11.00
CA ASN A 167 19.21 8.89 -9.63
C ASN A 167 18.17 8.28 -8.68
N LYS A 168 18.49 7.10 -8.16
CA LYS A 168 17.68 6.40 -7.16
C LYS A 168 18.06 6.86 -5.77
N VAL A 169 17.08 7.17 -4.96
CA VAL A 169 17.28 7.55 -3.56
C VAL A 169 17.35 6.29 -2.72
N ALA A 170 18.38 6.18 -1.88
CA ALA A 170 18.50 5.07 -0.94
C ALA A 170 17.49 5.25 0.21
N GLY A 171 16.77 4.19 0.52
CA GLY A 171 15.91 4.09 1.69
C GLY A 171 16.41 3.02 2.64
N VAL A 172 15.91 3.06 3.87
CA VAL A 172 16.12 2.06 4.90
C VAL A 172 14.80 1.34 5.15
N ASP A 173 14.78 0.02 4.96
CA ASP A 173 13.67 -0.80 5.41
C ASP A 173 13.66 -0.81 6.94
N ALA A 174 12.63 -0.25 7.57
CA ALA A 174 12.63 -0.06 9.02
C ALA A 174 12.38 -1.37 9.80
N THR A 175 11.93 -2.42 9.12
CA THR A 175 11.68 -3.73 9.71
C THR A 175 12.96 -4.57 9.79
N THR A 176 13.80 -4.49 8.77
CA THR A 176 15.03 -5.30 8.62
C THR A 176 16.32 -4.51 8.85
N GLY A 177 16.27 -3.18 8.74
CA GLY A 177 17.43 -2.30 8.74
C GLY A 177 18.22 -2.31 7.43
N GLU A 178 17.74 -3.01 6.39
CA GLU A 178 18.41 -3.07 5.10
C GLU A 178 18.38 -1.70 4.40
N VAL A 179 19.54 -1.28 3.88
CA VAL A 179 19.68 -0.03 3.12
C VAL A 179 19.78 -0.36 1.65
N GLY A 180 18.93 0.25 0.82
CA GLY A 180 18.90 -0.04 -0.61
C GLY A 180 18.19 1.02 -1.43
N THR A 181 18.53 1.07 -2.72
CA THR A 181 17.83 1.90 -3.72
C THR A 181 16.73 1.13 -4.46
N ILE A 182 16.68 -0.19 -4.27
CA ILE A 182 15.68 -1.10 -4.82
C ILE A 182 15.18 -1.92 -3.65
N LEU A 183 13.94 -1.68 -3.21
CA LEU A 183 13.41 -2.31 -2.01
C LEU A 183 12.24 -3.22 -2.40
N PRO A 184 12.29 -4.52 -2.02
CA PRO A 184 11.31 -5.49 -2.48
C PRO A 184 9.96 -5.27 -1.82
N ILE A 185 8.90 -5.54 -2.58
CA ILE A 185 7.50 -5.60 -2.14
C ILE A 185 7.04 -7.07 -2.09
N LEU A 186 7.30 -7.81 -3.18
CA LEU A 186 6.85 -9.19 -3.35
C LEU A 186 7.84 -9.96 -4.21
N HIS A 187 8.03 -11.23 -3.90
CA HIS A 187 8.61 -12.22 -4.81
C HIS A 187 7.50 -13.16 -5.28
N PHE A 188 7.48 -13.46 -6.58
CA PHE A 188 6.50 -14.39 -7.15
C PHE A 188 7.14 -15.21 -8.28
N THR A 189 6.52 -16.35 -8.58
CA THR A 189 6.96 -17.27 -9.62
C THR A 189 5.81 -17.49 -10.60
N ILE A 190 6.11 -17.44 -11.89
CA ILE A 190 5.20 -17.89 -12.95
C ILE A 190 5.56 -19.33 -13.26
N GLU A 191 4.63 -20.25 -13.04
CA GLU A 191 4.80 -21.67 -13.36
C GLU A 191 4.64 -21.93 -14.87
N ALA A 192 5.19 -23.05 -15.34
CA ALA A 192 5.22 -23.45 -16.75
C ALA A 192 3.92 -24.13 -17.22
#